data_AF-A0A2H9TCV4-F1
#
_entry.id   AF-A0A2H9TCV4-F1
#
_cell.length_a   1.000
_cell.length_b   1.000
_cell.length_c   1.000
_cell.angle_alpha   90.00
_cell.angle_beta   90.00
_cell.angle_gamma   90.00
#
_symmetry.space_group_name_H-M   'P 1'
#
loop_
_entity.id
_entity.type
_entity.pdbx_description
1 polymer ?
#
loop_
_entity_poly.entity_id
_entity_poly.type
_entity_poly.pdbx_seq_one_letter_code
_entity_poly.pdbx_strand_id
1 'polypeptide(L)'
;MSILDWVRRYTLKVSKFVDKLGYNMGNSFYADETLIDCGGRDDRFWCCIDWDTRLITGVHYSLSGNPIEAQKFLFKSIQKGKPKFIQTDGGVFYPKAFRKLFYSNKIGGLTVEHKIQNASVTKIHNYRIERFYED
;
A
#
# COMPACT_ATOMS: atom_id res chain seq x y z
N MET A 1 23.12 22.89 -9.31
CA MET A 1 21.94 22.47 -8.51
C MET A 1 20.79 22.28 -9.47
N SER A 2 20.42 21.03 -9.77
CA SER A 2 19.31 20.74 -10.70
C SER A 2 17.96 20.67 -9.98
N ILE A 3 16.86 20.68 -10.75
CA ILE A 3 15.51 20.43 -10.23
C ILE A 3 15.46 19.06 -9.55
N LEU A 4 16.09 18.04 -10.16
CA LEU A 4 16.16 16.68 -9.59
C LEU A 4 16.88 16.67 -8.23
N ASP A 5 17.99 17.40 -8.10
CA ASP A 5 18.72 17.51 -6.83
C ASP A 5 17.88 18.23 -5.77
N TRP A 6 17.10 19.22 -6.17
CA TRP A 6 16.19 19.93 -5.28
C TRP A 6 15.08 19.00 -4.78
N VAL A 7 14.36 18.32 -5.68
CA VAL A 7 13.31 17.36 -5.34
C VAL A 7 13.85 16.31 -4.37
N ARG A 8 14.94 15.62 -4.71
CA ARG A 8 15.54 14.58 -3.85
C ARG A 8 15.87 15.09 -2.45
N ARG A 9 16.51 16.25 -2.34
CA ARG A 9 16.91 16.82 -1.04
C ARG A 9 15.70 17.21 -0.20
N TYR A 10 14.69 17.81 -0.78
CA TYR A 10 13.50 18.24 -0.05
C TYR A 10 12.62 17.05 0.35
N THR A 11 12.41 16.07 -0.54
CA THR A 11 11.66 14.86 -0.20
C THR A 11 12.28 14.11 0.97
N LEU A 12 13.61 13.99 1.02
CA LEU A 12 14.30 13.36 2.14
C LEU A 12 14.14 14.14 3.46
N LYS A 13 14.12 15.48 3.42
CA LYS A 13 13.89 16.30 4.60
C LYS A 13 12.46 16.14 5.11
N VAL A 14 11.47 16.17 4.21
CA VAL A 14 10.06 15.98 4.56
C VAL A 14 9.83 14.60 5.14
N SER A 15 10.36 13.53 4.52
CA SER A 15 10.25 12.17 5.05
C SER A 15 10.75 12.08 6.49
N LYS A 16 11.97 12.58 6.76
CA LYS A 16 12.55 12.58 8.12
C LYS A 16 11.76 13.39 9.13
N PHE A 17 11.07 14.43 8.69
CA PHE A 17 10.21 15.23 9.55
C PHE A 17 8.91 14.48 9.86
N VAL A 18 8.24 13.95 8.84
CA VAL A 18 7.00 13.17 8.98
C VAL A 18 7.23 11.92 9.83
N ASP A 19 8.38 11.25 9.69
CA ASP A 19 8.72 10.07 10.51
C ASP A 19 8.83 10.38 12.03
N LYS A 20 9.04 11.64 12.40
CA LYS A 20 9.07 12.09 13.80
C LYS A 20 7.70 12.50 14.34
N LEU A 21 6.74 12.78 13.46
CA LEU A 21 5.37 13.03 13.87
C LEU A 21 4.78 11.66 14.24
N GLY A 22 4.51 11.47 15.54
CA GLY A 22 3.88 10.23 16.01
C GLY A 22 2.62 9.92 15.19
N TYR A 23 2.45 8.66 14.83
CA TYR A 23 1.37 8.24 13.94
C TYR A 23 0.09 7.94 14.75
N ASN A 24 -0.94 8.78 14.61
CA ASN A 24 -2.28 8.43 15.08
C ASN A 24 -3.03 7.66 13.99
N MET A 25 -2.71 6.38 13.84
CA MET A 25 -3.22 5.57 12.73
C MET A 25 -4.73 5.29 12.90
N GLY A 26 -5.46 5.39 11.80
CA GLY A 26 -6.85 4.99 11.66
C GLY A 26 -7.04 3.48 11.65
N ASN A 27 -8.30 3.07 11.46
CA ASN A 27 -8.69 1.67 11.50
C ASN A 27 -8.85 1.03 10.11
N SER A 28 -8.76 1.82 9.05
CA SER A 28 -9.20 1.44 7.70
C SER A 28 -8.11 1.76 6.68
N PHE A 29 -7.41 0.74 6.20
CA PHE A 29 -6.36 0.93 5.20
C PHE A 29 -6.83 0.50 3.83
N TYR A 30 -6.36 1.21 2.80
CA TYR A 30 -6.64 0.91 1.40
C TYR A 30 -5.31 0.67 0.72
N ALA A 31 -5.20 -0.43 -0.01
CA ALA A 31 -3.98 -0.88 -0.65
C ALA A 31 -4.28 -1.25 -2.09
N ASP A 32 -3.42 -0.81 -2.98
CA ASP A 32 -3.58 -1.02 -4.42
C ASP A 32 -2.22 -0.92 -5.10
N GLU A 33 -2.21 -1.27 -6.38
CA GLU A 33 -1.03 -1.14 -7.20
C GLU A 33 -1.33 -0.66 -8.61
N THR A 34 -0.37 0.05 -9.18
CA THR A 34 -0.45 0.57 -10.53
C THR A 34 0.79 0.18 -11.33
N LEU A 35 0.64 0.10 -12.65
CA LEU A 35 1.74 -0.09 -13.57
C LEU A 35 2.36 1.28 -13.91
N ILE A 36 3.68 1.33 -13.93
CA ILE A 36 4.45 2.51 -14.30
C ILE A 36 5.43 2.15 -15.42
N ASP A 37 5.35 2.88 -16.53
CA ASP A 37 6.31 2.73 -17.63
C ASP A 37 7.67 3.30 -17.22
N CYS A 38 8.65 2.41 -17.14
CA CYS A 38 10.03 2.70 -16.77
C CYS A 38 10.98 2.37 -17.93
N GLY A 39 10.88 3.16 -19.00
CA GLY A 39 11.74 3.05 -20.17
C GLY A 39 11.35 1.86 -21.07
N GLY A 40 10.06 1.72 -21.35
CA GLY A 40 9.49 0.62 -22.14
C GLY A 40 9.30 -0.67 -21.33
N ARG A 41 9.31 -0.57 -20.00
CA ARG A 41 9.11 -1.70 -19.08
C ARG A 41 8.01 -1.35 -18.09
N ASP A 42 6.99 -2.19 -18.02
CA ASP A 42 5.90 -2.03 -17.05
C ASP A 42 6.34 -2.57 -15.68
N ASP A 43 6.86 -1.69 -14.85
CA ASP A 43 7.14 -2.00 -13.45
C ASP A 43 5.90 -1.69 -12.60
N ARG A 44 5.88 -2.15 -11.34
CA ARG A 44 4.70 -2.07 -10.47
C ARG A 44 4.99 -1.26 -9.23
N PHE A 45 4.16 -0.24 -8.99
CA PHE A 45 4.17 0.57 -7.79
C PHE A 45 2.96 0.24 -6.92
N TRP A 46 3.22 -0.09 -5.67
CA TRP A 46 2.23 -0.49 -4.68
C TRP A 46 2.15 0.60 -3.61
N CYS A 47 0.95 1.06 -3.29
CA CYS A 47 0.74 2.08 -2.26
C CYS A 47 -0.39 1.65 -1.32
N CYS A 48 -0.16 1.88 -0.03
CA CYS A 48 -1.17 1.74 1.00
C CYS A 48 -1.34 3.05 1.75
N ILE A 49 -2.59 3.46 1.91
CA ILE A 49 -2.99 4.66 2.63
C ILE A 49 -3.89 4.30 3.80
N ASP A 50 -3.73 5.03 4.90
CA ASP A 50 -4.73 5.10 5.95
C ASP A 50 -5.82 6.07 5.49
N TRP A 51 -7.06 5.58 5.45
CA TRP A 51 -8.19 6.38 4.99
C TRP A 51 -8.48 7.57 5.89
N ASP A 52 -8.34 7.38 7.20
CA ASP A 52 -8.78 8.36 8.19
C ASP A 52 -7.80 9.54 8.22
N THR A 53 -6.49 9.26 8.13
CA THR A 53 -5.44 10.29 8.21
C THR A 53 -4.82 10.70 6.89
N ARG A 54 -5.08 9.96 5.80
CA ARG A 54 -4.42 10.10 4.49
C ARG A 54 -2.91 9.88 4.52
N LEU A 55 -2.38 9.30 5.59
CA LEU A 55 -0.98 8.95 5.67
C LEU A 55 -0.70 7.73 4.80
N ILE A 56 0.39 7.81 4.03
CA ILE A 56 0.95 6.65 3.35
C ILE A 56 1.56 5.73 4.40
N THR A 57 0.99 4.55 4.55
CA THR A 57 1.37 3.56 5.57
C THR A 57 2.43 2.61 5.05
N GLY A 58 2.47 2.37 3.74
CA GLY A 58 3.48 1.57 3.08
C GLY A 58 3.55 1.82 1.58
N VAL A 59 4.76 1.75 1.04
CA VAL A 59 5.01 1.73 -0.40
C VAL A 59 5.94 0.58 -0.77
N HIS A 60 5.77 0.05 -1.97
CA HIS A 60 6.68 -0.92 -2.53
C HIS A 60 6.80 -0.68 -4.03
N TYR A 61 7.99 -0.89 -4.56
CA TYR A 61 8.22 -0.99 -6.00
C TYR A 61 8.72 -2.40 -6.30
N SER A 62 8.21 -3.00 -7.37
CA SER A 62 8.63 -4.31 -7.85
C SER A 62 8.63 -4.38 -9.37
N LEU A 63 9.45 -5.28 -9.92
CA LEU A 63 9.52 -5.52 -11.37
C LEU A 63 8.43 -6.50 -11.86
N SER A 64 7.59 -7.03 -10.95
CA SER A 64 6.51 -7.95 -11.30
C SER A 64 5.39 -7.94 -10.25
N GLY A 65 4.18 -8.28 -10.70
CA GLY A 65 3.01 -8.51 -9.85
C GLY A 65 2.91 -9.97 -9.43
N ASN A 66 3.38 -10.31 -8.22
CA ASN A 66 3.28 -11.67 -7.71
C ASN A 66 3.00 -11.70 -6.19
N PRO A 67 2.53 -12.84 -5.65
CA PRO A 67 2.17 -12.95 -4.22
C PRO A 67 3.31 -12.66 -3.24
N ILE A 68 4.57 -12.82 -3.65
CA ILE A 68 5.73 -12.54 -2.79
C ILE A 68 5.92 -11.02 -2.65
N GLU A 69 5.84 -10.28 -3.76
CA GLU A 69 5.93 -8.81 -3.72
C GLU A 69 4.72 -8.21 -2.99
N ALA A 70 3.51 -8.72 -3.24
CA ALA A 70 2.32 -8.31 -2.49
C ALA A 70 2.47 -8.56 -0.97
N GLN A 71 3.07 -9.69 -0.57
CA GLN A 71 3.36 -9.97 0.84
C GLN A 71 4.36 -8.96 1.44
N LYS A 72 5.45 -8.64 0.72
CA LYS A 72 6.42 -7.64 1.17
C LYS A 72 5.77 -6.26 1.32
N PHE A 73 4.93 -5.89 0.36
CA PHE A 73 4.16 -4.65 0.40
C PHE A 73 3.24 -4.60 1.62
N LEU A 74 2.35 -5.57 1.81
CA LEU A 74 1.43 -5.60 2.96
C LEU A 74 2.17 -5.60 4.30
N PHE A 75 3.31 -6.28 4.39
CA PHE A 75 4.12 -6.25 5.60
C PHE A 75 4.67 -4.86 5.92
N LYS A 76 5.08 -4.08 4.90
CA LYS A 76 5.51 -2.69 5.07
C LYS A 76 4.35 -1.81 5.53
N SER A 77 3.16 -1.99 4.94
CA SER A 77 1.97 -1.18 5.21
C SER A 77 1.48 -1.25 6.66
N ILE A 78 1.80 -2.31 7.40
CA ILE A 78 1.39 -2.49 8.79
C ILE A 78 2.48 -2.15 9.82
N GLN A 79 3.70 -1.77 9.39
CA GLN A 79 4.81 -1.48 10.31
C GLN A 79 4.53 -0.27 11.22
N LYS A 80 3.83 0.74 10.67
CA LYS A 80 3.51 1.98 11.39
C LYS A 80 2.29 1.87 12.30
N GLY A 81 1.49 0.83 12.12
CA GLY A 81 0.26 0.58 12.87
C GLY A 81 -0.61 -0.47 12.19
N LYS A 82 -1.44 -1.15 12.97
CA LYS A 82 -2.29 -2.25 12.50
C LYS A 82 -3.73 -1.76 12.35
N PRO A 83 -4.31 -1.78 11.14
CA PRO A 83 -5.71 -1.43 10.95
C PRO A 83 -6.61 -2.60 11.36
N LYS A 84 -7.92 -2.33 11.49
CA LYS A 84 -8.92 -3.40 11.62
C LYS A 84 -9.06 -4.18 10.31
N PHE A 85 -9.01 -3.48 9.18
CA PHE A 85 -9.07 -4.10 7.86
C PHE A 85 -8.15 -3.39 6.87
N ILE A 86 -7.74 -4.15 5.86
CA ILE A 86 -7.13 -3.61 4.64
C ILE A 86 -8.05 -3.98 3.48
N GLN A 87 -8.42 -2.99 2.69
CA GLN A 87 -9.17 -3.16 1.46
C GLN A 87 -8.23 -3.16 0.26
N THR A 88 -8.35 -4.18 -0.58
CA THR A 88 -7.61 -4.29 -1.85
C THR A 88 -8.57 -4.46 -3.01
N ASP A 89 -8.05 -4.33 -4.22
CA ASP A 89 -8.74 -4.75 -5.44
C ASP A 89 -8.88 -6.30 -5.50
N GLY A 90 -9.41 -6.78 -6.63
CA GLY A 90 -9.59 -8.20 -6.94
C GLY A 90 -8.30 -8.95 -7.33
N GLY A 91 -7.11 -8.36 -7.18
CA GLY A 91 -5.84 -8.94 -7.59
C GLY A 91 -5.58 -10.33 -6.99
N VAL A 92 -5.31 -11.32 -7.85
CA VAL A 92 -5.15 -12.75 -7.46
C VAL A 92 -4.02 -13.01 -6.46
N PHE A 93 -3.08 -12.08 -6.32
CA PHE A 93 -1.96 -12.18 -5.39
C PHE A 93 -2.32 -11.75 -3.97
N TYR A 94 -3.30 -10.85 -3.76
CA TYR A 94 -3.64 -10.36 -2.43
C TYR A 94 -4.17 -11.48 -1.51
N PRO A 95 -5.14 -12.32 -1.89
CA PRO A 95 -5.63 -13.39 -1.02
C PRO A 95 -4.51 -14.34 -0.57
N LYS A 96 -3.58 -14.67 -1.48
CA LYS A 96 -2.41 -15.52 -1.19
C LYS A 96 -1.45 -14.84 -0.20
N ALA A 97 -1.19 -13.55 -0.40
CA ALA A 97 -0.33 -12.75 0.47
C ALA A 97 -0.93 -12.58 1.87
N PHE A 98 -2.23 -12.23 1.96
CA PHE A 98 -2.95 -12.09 3.23
C PHE A 98 -2.92 -13.37 4.04
N ARG A 99 -3.22 -14.52 3.41
CA ARG A 99 -3.20 -15.81 4.11
C ARG A 99 -1.84 -16.14 4.69
N LYS A 100 -0.77 -15.83 3.95
CA LYS A 100 0.58 -16.09 4.42
C LYS A 100 1.02 -15.13 5.52
N LEU A 101 0.52 -13.90 5.52
CA LEU A 101 0.93 -12.86 6.46
C LEU A 101 0.10 -12.84 7.76
N PHE A 102 -1.22 -12.93 7.65
CA PHE A 102 -2.15 -12.72 8.77
C PHE A 102 -2.79 -14.02 9.29
N TYR A 103 -3.05 -15.02 8.43
CA TYR A 103 -3.66 -16.29 8.88
C TYR A 103 -2.66 -17.37 9.29
N SER A 104 -1.36 -17.18 9.07
CA SER A 104 -0.35 -18.22 9.32
C SER A 104 0.15 -18.30 10.76
N ASN A 105 -0.43 -17.54 11.72
CA ASN A 105 0.03 -17.41 13.11
C ASN A 105 1.52 -17.03 13.29
N LYS A 106 2.26 -16.72 12.21
CA LYS A 106 3.70 -16.36 12.27
C LYS A 106 3.97 -15.04 12.97
N ILE A 107 2.94 -14.20 13.08
CA ILE A 107 2.98 -12.92 13.76
C ILE A 107 1.77 -12.97 14.70
N GLY A 108 1.99 -13.40 15.94
CA GLY A 108 0.92 -13.69 16.90
C GLY A 108 -0.14 -12.58 17.00
N GLY A 109 -1.41 -12.97 17.02
CA GLY A 109 -2.54 -12.08 17.32
C GLY A 109 -2.98 -11.12 16.21
N LEU A 110 -2.59 -11.35 14.95
CA LEU A 110 -2.99 -10.50 13.82
C LEU A 110 -4.33 -10.94 13.19
N THR A 111 -5.43 -10.33 13.60
CA THR A 111 -6.72 -10.38 12.88
C THR A 111 -6.93 -9.06 12.13
N VAL A 112 -6.18 -8.87 11.04
CA VAL A 112 -6.52 -7.84 10.03
C VAL A 112 -7.47 -8.49 9.03
N GLU A 113 -8.68 -7.95 8.90
CA GLU A 113 -9.64 -8.43 7.91
C GLU A 113 -9.19 -8.02 6.50
N HIS A 114 -9.22 -8.97 5.56
CA HIS A 114 -9.01 -8.69 4.15
C HIS A 114 -10.36 -8.39 3.48
N LYS A 115 -10.57 -7.13 3.07
CA LYS A 115 -11.74 -6.75 2.26
C LYS A 115 -11.35 -6.70 0.79
N ILE A 116 -11.88 -7.62 0.00
CA ILE A 116 -11.64 -7.65 -1.44
C ILE A 116 -12.77 -6.88 -2.12
N GLN A 117 -12.42 -5.79 -2.80
CA GLN A 117 -13.35 -5.08 -3.66
C GLN A 117 -13.11 -5.52 -5.11
N ASN A 118 -13.89 -6.50 -5.55
CA ASN A 118 -13.87 -6.95 -6.93
C ASN A 118 -14.85 -6.10 -7.76
N ALA A 119 -14.33 -5.18 -8.58
CA ALA A 119 -15.14 -4.30 -9.42
C ALA A 119 -16.00 -5.08 -10.44
N SER A 120 -15.52 -6.21 -10.95
CA SER A 120 -16.27 -7.04 -11.91
C SER A 120 -17.50 -7.71 -11.29
N VAL A 121 -17.47 -8.00 -9.99
CA VAL A 121 -18.58 -8.64 -9.26
C VAL A 121 -19.49 -7.61 -8.61
N THR A 122 -18.91 -6.61 -7.96
CA THR A 122 -19.65 -5.62 -7.16
C THR A 122 -20.14 -4.44 -7.99
N LYS A 123 -19.57 -4.21 -9.18
CA LYS A 123 -19.72 -2.98 -9.99
C LYS A 123 -19.31 -1.70 -9.27
N ILE A 124 -18.60 -1.82 -8.14
CA ILE A 124 -18.07 -0.68 -7.38
C ILE A 124 -16.55 -0.74 -7.50
N HIS A 125 -15.97 0.26 -8.15
CA HIS A 125 -14.52 0.41 -8.27
C HIS A 125 -13.90 0.90 -6.96
N ASN A 126 -12.58 0.76 -6.82
CA ASN A 126 -11.87 1.23 -5.63
C ASN A 126 -11.56 2.73 -5.77
N TYR A 127 -12.60 3.53 -6.07
CA TYR A 127 -12.54 4.99 -6.33
C TYR A 127 -11.83 5.80 -5.24
N ARG A 128 -11.63 5.20 -4.06
CA ARG A 128 -10.97 5.82 -2.91
C ARG A 128 -9.46 5.86 -3.06
N ILE A 129 -8.86 4.80 -3.58
CA ILE A 129 -7.41 4.73 -3.81
C ILE A 129 -7.06 5.06 -5.26
N GLU A 130 -7.95 4.75 -6.21
CA GLU A 130 -7.81 5.16 -7.61
C GLU A 130 -7.65 6.69 -7.72
N ARG A 131 -8.51 7.46 -7.03
CA ARG A 131 -8.38 8.93 -6.97
C ARG A 131 -7.07 9.42 -6.36
N PHE A 132 -6.47 8.68 -5.42
CA PHE A 132 -5.17 9.07 -4.87
C PHE A 132 -4.04 8.98 -5.90
N TYR A 133 -4.18 8.13 -6.92
CA TYR A 133 -3.21 8.06 -8.02
C TYR A 133 -3.49 9.08 -9.14
N GLU A 134 -4.72 9.55 -9.25
CA GLU A 134 -5.17 10.47 -10.32
C GLU A 134 -5.10 11.96 -9.92
N ASP A 135 -5.21 12.29 -8.63
CA ASP A 135 -5.06 13.64 -8.06
C ASP A 135 -3.59 14.02 -7.77
#